data_AF-A0A3T0CTX0-F1
#
_entry.id   AF-A0A3T0CTX0-F1
#
_cell.length_a   1.000
_cell.length_b   1.000
_cell.length_c   1.000
_cell.angle_alpha   90.00
_cell.angle_beta   90.00
_cell.angle_gamma   90.00
#
_symmetry.space_group_name_H-M   'P 1'
#
loop_
_entity.id
_entity.type
_entity.pdbx_description
1 polymer ?
#
loop_
_entity_poly.entity_id
_entity_poly.type
_entity_poly.pdbx_seq_one_letter_code
_entity_poly.pdbx_strand_id
1 'polypeptide(L)'
;MSGKKIVLLGDQGTDHQGFPPTPVIAGSANVLVDGKPVARVGDPLAPHSKPKHPPHPRAIASGSATVLINGIPAAVTGGAITCGGITIGSGSVVIGDTYMPAPFSGLSPAPLKAQAKGAIVPSTDMEQSRQNANNDVGAQQSRASHTELKTNATGQGEVAQLNAAGRSDDVGDSSGGNEELNAEVTTDDRTQNYGPLKGECCTQPGEQISGTYFFPGAGMDGAYVRPMVKAMRDAGINSAMYVDRDKWSGGTAMDAAVGSVLGRDYDPRFPMLLRVATNQTASQFNLIGYSYGSVVAAQLAAKYARQGTVVDHLVLIGSPISQSFLGMLRDITDIRKVVVIDIDEHGDPIYAGMSVIELFMELPLLASQMPDSEGHFYYAEPAEVGNERRRKLAEELYRVGVR
;
A
#
# COMPACT_ATOMS: atom_id res chain seq x y z
N MET A 1 -2.61 -38.89 10.64
CA MET A 1 -2.51 -37.75 9.72
C MET A 1 -1.29 -36.93 10.12
N SER A 2 -0.35 -36.65 9.21
CA SER A 2 0.80 -35.80 9.52
C SER A 2 0.44 -34.35 9.24
N GLY A 3 -0.15 -33.70 10.23
CA GLY A 3 -0.43 -32.27 10.18
C GLY A 3 0.77 -31.48 10.67
N LYS A 4 1.11 -30.38 9.99
CA LYS A 4 2.16 -29.44 10.37
C LYS A 4 1.54 -28.19 10.99
N LYS A 5 2.15 -27.63 12.04
CA LYS A 5 1.71 -26.34 12.59
C LYS A 5 1.82 -25.23 11.56
N ILE A 6 0.88 -24.29 11.59
CA ILE A 6 0.95 -23.06 10.80
C ILE A 6 2.06 -22.14 11.35
N VAL A 7 2.70 -21.38 10.46
CA VAL A 7 3.73 -20.39 10.80
C VAL A 7 3.09 -19.00 10.86
N LEU A 8 3.45 -18.21 11.87
CA LEU A 8 2.92 -16.89 12.16
C LEU A 8 4.01 -15.82 12.14
N LEU A 9 3.60 -14.55 12.10
CA LEU A 9 4.51 -13.41 12.32
C LEU A 9 5.28 -13.58 13.65
N GLY A 10 6.60 -13.40 13.58
CA GLY A 10 7.54 -13.56 14.71
C GLY A 10 8.00 -15.00 14.99
N ASP A 11 7.43 -16.01 14.32
CA ASP A 11 7.94 -17.39 14.40
C ASP A 11 9.32 -17.52 13.75
N GLN A 12 10.10 -18.54 14.12
CA GLN A 12 11.52 -18.59 13.78
C GLN A 12 11.80 -19.37 12.49
N GLY A 13 12.74 -18.87 11.69
CA GLY A 13 13.49 -19.66 10.72
C GLY A 13 14.83 -20.08 11.30
N THR A 14 15.15 -21.37 11.27
CA THR A 14 16.38 -21.94 11.88
C THR A 14 17.66 -21.33 11.33
N ASP A 15 18.77 -21.58 12.03
CA ASP A 15 20.12 -21.34 11.50
C ASP A 15 20.42 -22.22 10.27
N HIS A 16 21.46 -21.84 9.54
CA HIS A 16 22.08 -22.65 8.50
C HIS A 16 23.50 -22.16 8.19
N GLN A 17 24.44 -23.07 7.92
CA GLN A 17 25.85 -22.79 7.60
C GLN A 17 26.52 -21.70 8.49
N GLY A 18 26.17 -21.64 9.78
CA GLY A 18 26.72 -20.66 10.74
C GLY A 18 26.12 -19.25 10.68
N PHE A 19 25.04 -19.04 9.91
CA PHE A 19 24.17 -17.86 10.03
C PHE A 19 23.07 -18.13 11.06
N PRO A 20 22.75 -17.18 11.98
CA PRO A 20 21.87 -17.42 13.12
C PRO A 20 20.38 -17.55 12.75
N PRO A 21 19.51 -18.10 13.62
CA PRO A 21 18.07 -18.09 13.42
C PRO A 21 17.52 -16.66 13.39
N THR A 22 16.41 -16.43 12.67
CA THR A 22 15.73 -15.12 12.63
C THR A 22 14.21 -15.24 12.51
N PRO A 23 13.44 -14.26 13.02
CA PRO A 23 11.98 -14.27 12.96
C PRO A 23 11.43 -13.99 11.56
N VAL A 24 10.25 -14.54 11.26
CA VAL A 24 9.34 -14.09 10.20
C VAL A 24 8.89 -12.66 10.49
N ILE A 25 8.99 -11.74 9.51
CA ILE A 25 8.72 -10.30 9.68
C ILE A 25 7.52 -9.76 8.88
N ALA A 26 6.87 -10.60 8.06
CA ALA A 26 5.57 -10.27 7.47
C ALA A 26 4.65 -11.50 7.40
N GLY A 27 3.38 -11.27 7.07
CA GLY A 27 2.37 -12.30 6.90
C GLY A 27 1.13 -11.73 6.22
N SER A 28 0.07 -12.53 6.15
CA SER A 28 -1.24 -12.12 5.63
C SER A 28 -1.78 -10.86 6.32
N ALA A 29 -2.20 -9.87 5.52
CA ALA A 29 -2.79 -8.63 6.04
C ALA A 29 -4.08 -8.85 6.85
N ASN A 30 -4.86 -9.91 6.54
CA ASN A 30 -6.21 -10.11 7.07
C ASN A 30 -6.52 -11.53 7.59
N VAL A 31 -5.66 -12.53 7.37
CA VAL A 31 -5.84 -13.86 7.96
C VAL A 31 -4.93 -13.99 9.17
N LEU A 32 -5.55 -14.06 10.34
CA LEU A 32 -4.89 -14.13 11.64
C LEU A 32 -5.13 -15.49 12.30
N VAL A 33 -4.12 -16.02 12.98
CA VAL A 33 -4.21 -17.15 13.91
C VAL A 33 -3.51 -16.74 15.20
N ASP A 34 -4.12 -17.05 16.35
CA ASP A 34 -3.64 -16.63 17.67
C ASP A 34 -3.37 -15.10 17.79
N GLY A 35 -4.15 -14.30 17.06
CA GLY A 35 -4.02 -12.84 16.97
C GLY A 35 -2.87 -12.32 16.09
N LYS A 36 -2.08 -13.21 15.45
CA LYS A 36 -0.94 -12.87 14.60
C LYS A 36 -1.22 -13.13 13.11
N PRO A 37 -0.66 -12.32 12.20
CA PRO A 37 -0.65 -12.62 10.76
C PRO A 37 -0.12 -14.02 10.45
N VAL A 38 -0.86 -14.76 9.64
CA VAL A 38 -0.44 -16.07 9.10
C VAL A 38 0.62 -15.86 8.03
N ALA A 39 1.77 -16.51 8.17
CA ALA A 39 2.83 -16.48 7.18
C ALA A 39 2.51 -17.41 5.99
N ARG A 40 3.08 -17.08 4.83
CA ARG A 40 2.81 -17.70 3.52
C ARG A 40 4.13 -17.91 2.77
N VAL A 41 4.11 -18.70 1.70
CA VAL A 41 5.25 -18.78 0.78
C VAL A 41 5.56 -17.40 0.21
N GLY A 42 6.84 -17.05 0.21
CA GLY A 42 7.35 -15.74 -0.16
C GLY A 42 7.40 -14.72 0.98
N ASP A 43 6.69 -14.90 2.10
CA ASP A 43 6.77 -13.93 3.19
C ASP A 43 8.20 -13.91 3.80
N PRO A 44 8.77 -12.73 4.07
CA PRO A 44 10.14 -12.54 4.56
C PRO A 44 10.37 -12.96 6.02
N LEU A 45 11.62 -13.30 6.30
CA LEU A 45 12.21 -13.34 7.64
C LEU A 45 13.29 -12.25 7.73
N ALA A 46 13.65 -11.85 8.95
CA ALA A 46 14.71 -10.86 9.14
C ALA A 46 16.03 -11.36 8.51
N PRO A 47 16.77 -10.49 7.79
CA PRO A 47 18.05 -10.84 7.19
C PRO A 47 19.07 -11.18 8.27
N HIS A 48 20.10 -11.94 7.90
CA HIS A 48 21.17 -12.29 8.82
C HIS A 48 22.54 -12.32 8.16
N SER A 49 23.57 -12.17 8.99
CA SER A 49 24.98 -12.18 8.61
C SER A 49 25.77 -13.10 9.54
N LYS A 50 27.04 -13.31 9.20
CA LYS A 50 28.03 -13.96 10.07
C LYS A 50 29.40 -13.30 9.82
N PRO A 51 30.40 -13.47 10.68
CA PRO A 51 31.72 -12.86 10.48
C PRO A 51 32.27 -13.11 9.07
N LYS A 52 32.80 -12.05 8.44
CA LYS A 52 33.35 -12.03 7.07
C LYS A 52 32.37 -12.37 5.93
N HIS A 53 31.06 -12.37 6.19
CA HIS A 53 30.02 -12.57 5.16
C HIS A 53 28.97 -11.46 5.30
N PRO A 54 28.57 -10.78 4.20
CA PRO A 54 27.57 -9.72 4.27
C PRO A 54 26.21 -10.27 4.75
N PRO A 55 25.33 -9.40 5.29
CA PRO A 55 23.93 -9.75 5.47
C PRO A 55 23.31 -10.20 4.14
N HIS A 56 22.52 -11.26 4.19
CA HIS A 56 21.70 -11.68 3.06
C HIS A 56 20.25 -11.88 3.52
N PRO A 57 19.28 -11.70 2.62
CA PRO A 57 17.88 -11.70 2.99
C PRO A 57 17.36 -13.14 3.13
N ARG A 58 16.21 -13.33 3.81
CA ARG A 58 15.57 -14.65 4.02
C ARG A 58 14.07 -14.63 3.71
N ALA A 59 13.52 -15.62 2.99
CA ALA A 59 12.09 -15.73 2.71
C ALA A 59 11.59 -17.19 2.77
N ILE A 60 10.31 -17.41 3.03
CA ILE A 60 9.72 -18.76 3.10
C ILE A 60 9.60 -19.35 1.68
N ALA A 61 10.27 -20.46 1.41
CA ALA A 61 10.34 -21.06 0.07
C ALA A 61 9.29 -22.16 -0.20
N SER A 62 8.66 -22.72 0.84
CA SER A 62 7.66 -23.79 0.67
C SER A 62 6.60 -23.80 1.77
N GLY A 63 5.38 -24.22 1.44
CA GLY A 63 4.21 -24.25 2.32
C GLY A 63 3.32 -25.47 2.08
N SER A 64 2.06 -25.36 2.46
CA SER A 64 1.03 -26.38 2.19
C SER A 64 0.72 -26.52 0.70
N ALA A 65 0.45 -27.74 0.25
CA ALA A 65 0.03 -28.02 -1.12
C ALA A 65 -1.47 -27.79 -1.36
N THR A 66 -2.27 -27.70 -0.30
CA THR A 66 -3.75 -27.69 -0.37
C THR A 66 -4.39 -26.46 0.29
N VAL A 67 -3.73 -25.82 1.26
CA VAL A 67 -4.25 -24.65 1.98
C VAL A 67 -3.59 -23.38 1.49
N LEU A 68 -4.41 -22.50 0.89
CA LEU A 68 -4.00 -21.19 0.40
C LEU A 68 -4.54 -20.08 1.32
N ILE A 69 -3.73 -19.06 1.56
CA ILE A 69 -4.03 -17.88 2.38
C ILE A 69 -3.84 -16.67 1.45
N ASN A 70 -4.92 -15.95 1.16
CA ASN A 70 -4.97 -14.94 0.09
C ASN A 70 -4.52 -15.47 -1.28
N GLY A 71 -4.76 -16.75 -1.58
CA GLY A 71 -4.31 -17.40 -2.82
C GLY A 71 -2.86 -17.89 -2.81
N ILE A 72 -2.08 -17.60 -1.77
CA ILE A 72 -0.67 -18.01 -1.63
C ILE A 72 -0.58 -19.21 -0.67
N PRO A 73 0.24 -20.25 -0.95
CA PRO A 73 0.41 -21.39 -0.05
C PRO A 73 0.74 -21.01 1.40
N ALA A 74 -0.01 -21.58 2.35
CA ALA A 74 0.18 -21.33 3.77
C ALA A 74 1.55 -21.83 4.24
N ALA A 75 2.30 -21.02 5.00
CA ALA A 75 3.56 -21.48 5.57
C ALA A 75 3.31 -22.44 6.75
N VAL A 76 4.06 -23.53 6.79
CA VAL A 76 3.93 -24.61 7.77
C VAL A 76 5.29 -25.00 8.34
N THR A 77 5.34 -25.49 9.57
CA THR A 77 6.56 -25.96 10.24
C THR A 77 7.28 -27.01 9.37
N GLY A 78 8.59 -26.85 9.21
CA GLY A 78 9.40 -27.66 8.31
C GLY A 78 9.35 -27.20 6.84
N GLY A 79 8.73 -26.06 6.55
CA GLY A 79 8.86 -25.39 5.25
C GLY A 79 10.27 -24.83 5.07
N ALA A 80 10.87 -25.04 3.91
CA ALA A 80 12.19 -24.51 3.57
C ALA A 80 12.21 -22.97 3.52
N ILE A 81 13.39 -22.39 3.72
CA ILE A 81 13.68 -20.96 3.58
C ILE A 81 14.68 -20.80 2.42
N THR A 82 14.53 -19.74 1.62
CA THR A 82 15.23 -19.53 0.33
C THR A 82 16.75 -19.64 0.42
N CYS A 83 17.36 -19.09 1.48
CA CYS A 83 18.80 -19.14 1.70
C CYS A 83 19.29 -20.36 2.50
N GLY A 84 18.37 -21.11 3.13
CA GLY A 84 18.67 -22.24 4.00
C GLY A 84 17.91 -22.20 5.34
N GLY A 85 17.81 -23.38 5.97
CA GLY A 85 17.03 -23.59 7.18
C GLY A 85 15.55 -23.87 6.90
N ILE A 86 14.78 -24.03 7.98
CA ILE A 86 13.34 -24.30 7.95
C ILE A 86 12.56 -23.39 8.90
N THR A 87 11.27 -23.20 8.64
CA THR A 87 10.35 -22.51 9.53
C THR A 87 9.91 -23.37 10.72
N ILE A 88 9.74 -22.74 11.88
CA ILE A 88 9.28 -23.35 13.14
C ILE A 88 8.03 -22.59 13.62
N GLY A 89 6.86 -23.05 13.18
CA GLY A 89 5.57 -22.44 13.49
C GLY A 89 5.10 -22.72 14.92
N SER A 90 4.66 -21.67 15.62
CA SER A 90 4.12 -21.75 17.00
C SER A 90 2.61 -21.99 17.05
N GLY A 91 1.89 -21.65 15.97
CA GLY A 91 0.43 -21.52 15.94
C GLY A 91 -0.37 -22.74 16.40
N SER A 92 -1.59 -22.46 16.86
CA SER A 92 -2.58 -23.45 17.31
C SER A 92 -3.19 -24.26 16.16
N VAL A 93 -3.29 -23.67 14.97
CA VAL A 93 -3.81 -24.32 13.76
C VAL A 93 -2.79 -25.28 13.17
N VAL A 94 -3.27 -26.47 12.81
CA VAL A 94 -2.51 -27.53 12.15
C VAL A 94 -3.06 -27.76 10.75
N ILE A 95 -2.20 -27.65 9.74
CA ILE A 95 -2.52 -27.84 8.33
C ILE A 95 -2.09 -29.24 7.88
N GLY A 96 -2.95 -29.92 7.13
CA GLY A 96 -2.66 -31.24 6.55
C GLY A 96 -2.82 -31.23 5.03
N ASP A 97 -1.80 -31.73 4.32
CA ASP A 97 -1.80 -31.82 2.86
C ASP A 97 -2.51 -33.09 2.32
N THR A 98 -3.02 -33.96 3.20
CA THR A 98 -3.68 -35.22 2.84
C THR A 98 -5.19 -35.12 2.97
N TYR A 99 -5.91 -35.04 1.86
CA TYR A 99 -7.36 -35.23 1.81
C TYR A 99 -7.69 -36.71 1.65
N MET A 100 -8.25 -37.32 2.69
CA MET A 100 -8.98 -38.59 2.58
C MET A 100 -10.47 -38.28 2.67
N PRO A 101 -11.25 -38.41 1.57
CA PRO A 101 -12.71 -38.33 1.67
C PRO A 101 -13.20 -39.43 2.59
N ALA A 102 -14.18 -39.12 3.44
CA ALA A 102 -14.86 -40.16 4.20
C ALA A 102 -15.51 -41.16 3.22
N PRO A 103 -15.41 -42.48 3.46
CA PRO A 103 -16.10 -43.46 2.63
C PRO A 103 -17.60 -43.16 2.70
N PHE A 104 -18.21 -42.87 1.56
CA PHE A 104 -19.64 -42.69 1.48
C PHE A 104 -20.30 -44.07 1.68
N SER A 105 -20.81 -44.32 2.88
CA SER A 105 -21.77 -45.40 3.09
C SER A 105 -23.07 -45.00 2.42
N GLY A 106 -23.20 -45.32 1.13
CA GLY A 106 -24.35 -44.97 0.33
C GLY A 106 -25.63 -45.44 0.99
N LEU A 107 -26.50 -44.49 1.38
CA LEU A 107 -27.88 -44.81 1.71
C LEU A 107 -28.52 -45.37 0.44
N SER A 108 -28.85 -46.66 0.45
CA SER A 108 -29.64 -47.27 -0.63
C SER A 108 -30.92 -46.45 -0.82
N PRO A 109 -31.27 -46.04 -2.06
CA PRO A 109 -32.52 -45.35 -2.29
C PRO A 109 -33.67 -46.26 -1.88
N ALA A 110 -34.52 -45.78 -0.97
CA ALA A 110 -35.74 -46.50 -0.59
C ALA A 110 -36.61 -46.71 -1.85
N PRO A 111 -37.22 -47.89 -2.04
CA PRO A 111 -37.99 -48.18 -3.23
C PRO A 111 -39.22 -47.25 -3.31
N LEU A 112 -39.31 -46.45 -4.38
CA LEU A 112 -40.50 -45.67 -4.65
C LEU A 112 -41.70 -46.62 -4.83
N LYS A 113 -42.75 -46.42 -4.01
CA LYS A 113 -44.07 -46.97 -4.30
C LYS A 113 -44.59 -46.34 -5.60
N ALA A 114 -44.73 -47.15 -6.64
CA ALA A 114 -45.39 -46.74 -7.87
C ALA A 114 -46.86 -46.41 -7.58
N GLN A 115 -47.28 -45.18 -7.89
CA GLN A 115 -48.70 -44.85 -8.08
C GLN A 115 -49.07 -44.94 -9.57
N ALA A 116 -50.30 -45.32 -9.84
CA ALA A 116 -50.77 -45.75 -11.15
C ALA A 116 -51.17 -44.58 -12.09
N LYS A 117 -51.37 -44.93 -13.37
CA LYS A 117 -51.50 -44.04 -14.54
C LYS A 117 -52.81 -43.22 -14.62
N GLY A 118 -52.73 -42.08 -15.31
CA GLY A 118 -53.81 -41.47 -16.11
C GLY A 118 -54.23 -40.06 -15.64
N ALA A 119 -54.54 -39.08 -16.51
CA ALA A 119 -54.36 -38.98 -17.97
C ALA A 119 -54.34 -37.49 -18.39
N ILE A 120 -53.94 -37.21 -19.65
CA ILE A 120 -53.86 -35.88 -20.31
C ILE A 120 -55.30 -35.44 -20.72
N VAL A 121 -55.74 -34.16 -20.71
CA VAL A 121 -55.63 -33.07 -21.73
C VAL A 121 -56.07 -31.67 -21.16
N PRO A 122 -55.83 -30.51 -21.85
CA PRO A 122 -55.84 -29.15 -21.27
C PRO A 122 -56.93 -28.16 -21.74
N SER A 123 -56.94 -26.96 -21.13
CA SER A 123 -57.57 -25.68 -21.59
C SER A 123 -56.86 -24.51 -20.88
N THR A 124 -56.13 -23.59 -21.52
CA THR A 124 -56.53 -22.38 -22.31
C THR A 124 -57.13 -21.21 -21.49
N ASP A 125 -56.83 -20.00 -21.97
CA ASP A 125 -57.28 -18.64 -21.54
C ASP A 125 -56.41 -17.98 -20.44
N MET A 126 -55.74 -16.84 -20.68
CA MET A 126 -56.23 -15.44 -20.80
C MET A 126 -56.95 -14.96 -19.52
N GLU A 127 -56.69 -13.76 -18.96
CA GLU A 127 -56.07 -12.56 -19.52
C GLU A 127 -55.40 -11.66 -18.46
N GLN A 128 -54.79 -10.56 -18.90
CA GLN A 128 -54.24 -9.49 -18.08
C GLN A 128 -55.33 -8.72 -17.29
N SER A 129 -54.98 -8.16 -16.12
CA SER A 129 -55.48 -6.84 -15.75
C SER A 129 -54.54 -6.11 -14.80
N ARG A 130 -54.35 -4.81 -15.07
CA ARG A 130 -53.68 -3.84 -14.20
C ARG A 130 -54.76 -3.13 -13.36
N GLN A 131 -54.47 -2.71 -12.13
CA GLN A 131 -54.48 -1.29 -11.71
C GLN A 131 -54.43 -1.07 -10.18
N ASN A 132 -53.80 0.06 -9.85
CA ASN A 132 -53.71 0.81 -8.59
C ASN A 132 -54.86 0.72 -7.58
N ALA A 133 -54.51 0.87 -6.29
CA ALA A 133 -55.07 1.90 -5.41
C ALA A 133 -54.10 2.25 -4.26
N ASN A 134 -53.94 3.54 -3.97
CA ASN A 134 -53.34 4.04 -2.71
C ASN A 134 -54.43 4.20 -1.64
N ASN A 135 -54.11 4.01 -0.36
CA ASN A 135 -54.18 5.04 0.71
C ASN A 135 -54.15 4.49 2.15
N ASP A 136 -53.95 5.42 3.09
CA ASP A 136 -54.18 5.39 4.55
C ASP A 136 -53.17 4.74 5.51
N VAL A 137 -52.20 5.57 5.92
CA VAL A 137 -52.14 6.20 7.26
C VAL A 137 -52.71 5.41 8.45
N GLY A 138 -51.85 5.12 9.44
CA GLY A 138 -52.25 4.74 10.79
C GLY A 138 -51.06 4.67 11.76
N ALA A 139 -51.05 5.52 12.80
CA ALA A 139 -49.92 5.66 13.73
C ALA A 139 -50.25 5.17 15.15
N GLN A 140 -49.26 4.54 15.82
CA GLN A 140 -49.15 4.33 17.28
C GLN A 140 -47.66 4.00 17.57
N GLN A 141 -46.85 4.89 18.14
CA GLN A 141 -46.74 5.29 19.56
C GLN A 141 -46.39 4.17 20.57
N SER A 142 -45.15 4.20 21.09
CA SER A 142 -44.86 3.85 22.49
C SER A 142 -43.64 4.63 23.04
N ARG A 143 -43.89 5.36 24.15
CA ARG A 143 -42.94 5.98 25.12
C ARG A 143 -42.05 4.91 25.79
N ALA A 144 -40.97 5.13 26.55
CA ALA A 144 -40.35 6.28 27.29
C ALA A 144 -38.91 5.84 27.75
N SER A 145 -38.02 6.56 28.48
CA SER A 145 -37.81 7.99 28.83
C SER A 145 -36.54 8.21 29.71
N HIS A 146 -35.77 9.29 29.49
CA HIS A 146 -34.80 9.95 30.41
C HIS A 146 -33.51 9.18 30.81
N THR A 147 -32.36 9.81 31.16
CA THR A 147 -32.14 11.11 31.86
C THR A 147 -30.82 11.81 31.45
N GLU A 148 -30.82 13.15 31.34
CA GLU A 148 -29.60 13.99 31.31
C GLU A 148 -29.22 14.48 32.71
N LEU A 149 -27.93 14.76 32.95
CA LEU A 149 -27.47 15.51 34.13
C LEU A 149 -26.58 16.69 33.70
N LYS A 150 -26.99 17.90 34.08
CA LYS A 150 -26.19 19.13 34.04
C LYS A 150 -25.78 19.49 35.47
N THR A 151 -24.55 19.95 35.65
CA THR A 151 -24.14 20.83 36.76
C THR A 151 -23.32 21.99 36.21
N ASN A 152 -23.26 23.08 36.96
CA ASN A 152 -22.80 24.40 36.49
C ASN A 152 -22.14 25.15 37.66
N ALA A 153 -21.45 26.27 37.36
CA ALA A 153 -20.92 27.28 38.30
C ALA A 153 -19.68 26.86 39.14
N THR A 154 -18.78 27.74 39.61
CA THR A 154 -18.38 29.16 39.33
C THR A 154 -17.09 29.44 40.11
N GLY A 155 -16.25 30.40 39.71
CA GLY A 155 -15.18 30.91 40.59
C GLY A 155 -14.27 31.96 39.92
N GLN A 156 -14.09 33.11 40.56
CA GLN A 156 -13.33 34.27 40.07
C GLN A 156 -11.90 34.33 40.66
N GLY A 157 -11.00 35.07 40.02
CA GLY A 157 -9.66 35.41 40.51
C GLY A 157 -9.03 36.48 39.62
N GLU A 158 -8.32 37.45 40.20
CA GLU A 158 -8.18 38.81 39.63
C GLU A 158 -6.70 39.28 39.47
N VAL A 159 -6.49 40.28 38.60
CA VAL A 159 -5.33 41.20 38.46
C VAL A 159 -3.90 40.80 38.86
N ALA A 160 -2.94 41.02 37.94
CA ALA A 160 -1.92 42.08 38.10
C ALA A 160 -1.12 42.33 36.80
N GLN A 161 -0.70 43.57 36.61
CA GLN A 161 -0.01 44.08 35.42
C GLN A 161 1.26 44.82 35.87
N LEU A 162 2.43 44.52 35.29
CA LEU A 162 3.64 45.34 35.46
C LEU A 162 4.44 45.47 34.16
N ASN A 163 4.75 46.72 33.82
CA ASN A 163 5.60 47.11 32.69
C ASN A 163 7.09 47.10 33.12
N ALA A 164 7.99 46.85 32.17
CA ALA A 164 9.30 47.52 32.11
C ALA A 164 9.83 47.51 30.66
N ALA A 165 10.58 48.55 30.28
CA ALA A 165 11.11 48.74 28.92
C ALA A 165 12.65 48.66 28.90
N GLY A 166 13.24 48.42 27.72
CA GLY A 166 14.69 48.53 27.54
C GLY A 166 15.16 48.29 26.09
N ARG A 167 15.86 49.28 25.53
CA ARG A 167 16.87 49.08 24.46
C ARG A 167 18.09 48.33 25.07
N SER A 168 19.11 47.83 24.36
CA SER A 168 19.65 48.15 23.03
C SER A 168 20.63 47.05 22.57
N ASP A 169 20.91 47.02 21.27
CA ASP A 169 22.20 46.79 20.58
C ASP A 169 23.04 45.50 20.74
N ASP A 170 23.46 45.02 19.55
CA ASP A 170 24.72 44.37 19.15
C ASP A 170 25.19 42.96 19.59
N VAL A 171 25.32 42.12 18.55
CA VAL A 171 26.49 41.31 18.15
C VAL A 171 27.17 40.37 19.16
N GLY A 172 27.19 39.07 18.80
CA GLY A 172 28.48 38.35 18.79
C GLY A 172 28.60 37.02 19.55
N ASP A 173 28.29 35.94 18.84
CA ASP A 173 29.03 34.65 18.84
C ASP A 173 28.86 33.63 20.00
N SER A 174 28.91 32.36 19.56
CA SER A 174 28.98 31.04 20.21
C SER A 174 29.05 30.94 21.75
N SER A 175 28.26 30.07 22.38
CA SER A 175 28.50 28.62 22.26
C SER A 175 27.47 27.75 23.02
N GLY A 176 27.18 26.57 22.46
CA GLY A 176 26.81 25.35 23.21
C GLY A 176 25.34 25.16 23.61
N GLY A 177 24.69 24.14 23.02
CA GLY A 177 23.55 23.45 23.65
C GLY A 177 22.47 22.94 22.70
N ASN A 178 22.40 21.61 22.55
CA ASN A 178 21.29 20.83 21.97
C ASN A 178 21.08 20.94 20.45
N GLU A 179 21.76 20.05 19.72
CA GLU A 179 21.41 19.67 18.35
C GLU A 179 20.07 18.90 18.35
N GLU A 180 18.97 19.64 18.23
CA GLU A 180 17.69 19.09 17.79
C GLU A 180 17.80 18.81 16.28
N LEU A 181 17.56 17.55 15.87
CA LEU A 181 17.73 17.03 14.51
C LEU A 181 16.72 17.65 13.53
N ASN A 182 16.95 18.92 13.19
CA ASN A 182 16.19 19.64 12.19
C ASN A 182 16.59 19.15 10.80
N ALA A 183 15.59 18.67 10.04
CA ALA A 183 15.74 18.46 8.60
C ALA A 183 16.20 19.77 7.93
N GLU A 184 17.06 19.64 6.93
CA GLU A 184 17.72 20.76 6.27
C GLU A 184 16.69 21.74 5.67
N VAL A 185 16.41 22.81 6.41
CA VAL A 185 15.67 23.96 5.91
C VAL A 185 16.61 24.68 4.94
N THR A 186 16.51 24.34 3.66
CA THR A 186 17.22 25.05 2.59
C THR A 186 16.84 26.52 2.64
N THR A 187 17.72 27.35 3.21
CA THR A 187 17.53 28.79 3.31
C THR A 187 17.77 29.45 1.96
N ASP A 188 16.79 30.25 1.54
CA ASP A 188 16.77 31.12 0.35
C ASP A 188 16.66 30.40 -1.01
N ASP A 189 15.40 30.16 -1.42
CA ASP A 189 14.91 30.90 -2.59
C ASP A 189 13.42 31.25 -2.41
N ARG A 190 13.06 32.50 -2.72
CA ARG A 190 11.71 33.07 -2.55
C ARG A 190 10.84 32.88 -3.80
N THR A 191 11.07 31.78 -4.51
CA THR A 191 10.47 31.44 -5.82
C THR A 191 9.71 30.11 -5.80
N GLN A 192 9.39 29.56 -4.61
CA GLN A 192 8.90 28.19 -4.44
C GLN A 192 7.45 27.96 -4.95
N ASN A 193 7.26 28.02 -6.26
CA ASN A 193 6.06 27.53 -6.96
C ASN A 193 5.98 26.00 -6.96
N TYR A 194 7.09 25.30 -6.69
CA TYR A 194 7.24 23.84 -6.75
C TYR A 194 7.89 23.34 -5.44
N GLY A 195 7.08 23.20 -4.39
CA GLY A 195 7.49 22.71 -3.08
C GLY A 195 6.74 21.46 -2.64
N PRO A 196 7.23 20.77 -1.58
CA PRO A 196 6.47 19.69 -0.95
C PRO A 196 5.17 20.24 -0.36
N LEU A 197 4.13 19.41 -0.32
CA LEU A 197 2.79 19.77 0.15
C LEU A 197 2.74 20.00 1.67
N LYS A 198 3.15 21.20 2.09
CA LYS A 198 3.01 21.73 3.45
C LYS A 198 1.65 22.42 3.60
N GLY A 199 0.82 21.97 4.53
CA GLY A 199 -0.54 22.52 4.73
C GLY A 199 -1.45 21.59 5.55
N GLU A 200 -2.70 22.02 5.73
CA GLU A 200 -3.71 21.30 6.53
C GLU A 200 -3.97 19.87 6.03
N CYS A 201 -4.23 18.98 6.98
CA CYS A 201 -4.55 17.58 6.77
C CYS A 201 -6.08 17.38 6.82
N CYS A 202 -6.77 16.68 5.90
CA CYS A 202 -6.41 16.17 4.57
C CYS A 202 -7.72 16.06 3.75
N THR A 203 -7.61 16.03 2.43
CA THR A 203 -8.74 15.81 1.51
C THR A 203 -9.29 14.39 1.67
N GLN A 204 -10.61 14.26 1.88
CA GLN A 204 -11.25 12.96 2.05
C GLN A 204 -11.46 12.26 0.71
N PRO A 205 -11.44 10.90 0.68
CA PRO A 205 -11.93 10.17 -0.48
C PRO A 205 -13.40 10.51 -0.79
N GLY A 206 -13.76 10.48 -2.07
CA GLY A 206 -15.05 10.93 -2.60
C GLY A 206 -15.17 12.44 -2.84
N GLU A 207 -14.24 13.26 -2.34
CA GLU A 207 -14.15 14.68 -2.73
C GLU A 207 -13.63 14.82 -4.17
N GLN A 208 -13.95 15.95 -4.83
CA GLN A 208 -13.32 16.27 -6.12
C GLN A 208 -11.89 16.75 -5.88
N ILE A 209 -10.95 15.99 -6.45
CA ILE A 209 -9.51 16.27 -6.39
C ILE A 209 -9.06 16.56 -7.81
N SER A 210 -8.07 17.44 -7.96
CA SER A 210 -7.33 17.57 -9.21
C SER A 210 -5.86 17.93 -8.95
N GLY A 211 -5.06 17.77 -10.01
CA GLY A 211 -3.62 17.93 -10.02
C GLY A 211 -2.88 16.64 -10.32
N THR A 212 -1.61 16.76 -10.73
CA THR A 212 -0.71 15.63 -10.96
C THR A 212 0.29 15.53 -9.81
N TYR A 213 0.22 14.44 -9.05
CA TYR A 213 1.00 14.22 -7.84
C TYR A 213 2.07 13.15 -8.08
N PHE A 214 3.34 13.54 -7.95
CA PHE A 214 4.49 12.65 -8.05
C PHE A 214 4.92 12.11 -6.69
N PHE A 215 5.00 10.79 -6.59
CA PHE A 215 5.48 10.00 -5.47
C PHE A 215 6.87 9.46 -5.82
N PRO A 216 7.94 10.11 -5.35
CA PRO A 216 9.30 9.64 -5.59
C PRO A 216 9.61 8.32 -4.88
N GLY A 217 10.73 7.69 -5.26
CA GLY A 217 11.23 6.47 -4.65
C GLY A 217 11.68 6.64 -3.19
N ALA A 218 12.16 5.54 -2.61
CA ALA A 218 12.49 5.40 -1.19
C ALA A 218 13.32 6.58 -0.62
N GLY A 219 12.93 7.11 0.54
CA GLY A 219 13.45 8.35 1.12
C GLY A 219 12.61 9.57 0.75
N MET A 220 12.07 9.62 -0.47
CA MET A 220 11.23 10.67 -1.05
C MET A 220 11.87 12.06 -1.25
N ASP A 221 13.20 12.14 -1.22
CA ASP A 221 13.98 13.39 -1.18
C ASP A 221 15.17 13.43 -2.15
N GLY A 222 15.32 12.43 -3.03
CA GLY A 222 16.44 12.35 -3.97
C GLY A 222 16.60 13.58 -4.87
N ALA A 223 17.84 13.90 -5.25
CA ALA A 223 18.17 15.09 -6.04
C ALA A 223 17.41 15.19 -7.37
N TYR A 224 16.99 14.07 -7.95
CA TYR A 224 16.19 13.99 -9.18
C TYR A 224 14.74 14.47 -9.05
N VAL A 225 14.17 14.57 -7.84
CA VAL A 225 12.73 14.79 -7.64
C VAL A 225 12.28 16.17 -8.16
N ARG A 226 13.03 17.23 -7.87
CA ARG A 226 12.75 18.57 -8.38
C ARG A 226 12.94 18.66 -9.91
N PRO A 227 14.05 18.19 -10.52
CA PRO A 227 14.19 18.06 -11.96
C PRO A 227 13.07 17.24 -12.64
N MET A 228 12.60 16.15 -12.01
CA MET A 228 11.52 15.32 -12.55
C MET A 228 10.21 16.11 -12.67
N VAL A 229 9.78 16.78 -11.60
CA VAL A 229 8.58 17.63 -11.64
C VAL A 229 8.77 18.81 -12.60
N LYS A 230 9.97 19.41 -12.66
CA LYS A 230 10.25 20.47 -13.65
C LYS A 230 10.05 19.94 -15.09
N ALA A 231 10.62 18.78 -15.41
CA ALA A 231 10.48 18.17 -16.73
C ALA A 231 9.01 17.88 -17.09
N MET A 232 8.20 17.37 -16.15
CA MET A 232 6.75 17.19 -16.33
C MET A 232 6.06 18.52 -16.71
N ARG A 233 6.38 19.60 -16.00
CA ARG A 233 5.80 20.93 -16.27
C ARG A 233 6.26 21.51 -17.60
N ASP A 234 7.54 21.40 -17.92
CA ASP A 234 8.11 21.84 -19.20
C ASP A 234 7.46 21.08 -20.38
N ALA A 235 7.10 19.80 -20.20
CA ALA A 235 6.35 18.99 -21.16
C ALA A 235 4.84 19.33 -21.23
N GLY A 236 4.35 20.30 -20.45
CA GLY A 236 2.97 20.76 -20.45
C GLY A 236 2.06 20.13 -19.39
N ILE A 237 2.60 19.32 -18.46
CA ILE A 237 1.87 18.81 -17.28
C ILE A 237 1.89 19.90 -16.19
N ASN A 238 1.17 20.99 -16.46
CA ASN A 238 1.21 22.24 -15.70
C ASN A 238 0.69 22.11 -14.26
N SER A 239 0.04 20.99 -13.94
CA SER A 239 -0.42 20.68 -12.59
C SER A 239 0.59 19.89 -11.74
N ALA A 240 1.72 19.47 -12.31
CA ALA A 240 2.66 18.57 -11.63
C ALA A 240 3.30 19.18 -10.36
N MET A 241 3.27 18.41 -9.28
CA MET A 241 3.89 18.66 -7.98
C MET A 241 4.42 17.34 -7.38
N TYR A 242 5.25 17.40 -6.32
CA TYR A 242 5.70 16.20 -5.59
C TYR A 242 5.19 16.20 -4.15
N VAL A 243 5.03 15.01 -3.58
CA VAL A 243 4.50 14.85 -2.22
C VAL A 243 5.53 15.13 -1.12
N ASP A 244 5.03 15.41 0.09
CA ASP A 244 5.85 15.75 1.25
C ASP A 244 6.50 14.53 1.92
N ARG A 245 7.83 14.46 1.94
CA ARG A 245 8.62 13.37 2.56
C ARG A 245 8.11 13.03 3.96
N ASP A 246 7.89 14.03 4.81
CA ASP A 246 7.63 13.83 6.26
C ASP A 246 6.34 13.02 6.54
N LYS A 247 5.48 12.90 5.53
CA LYS A 247 4.22 12.16 5.60
C LYS A 247 4.28 10.74 5.02
N TRP A 248 5.21 10.52 4.08
CA TRP A 248 5.18 9.36 3.19
C TRP A 248 6.46 8.51 3.21
N SER A 249 7.48 8.91 3.99
CA SER A 249 8.79 8.26 4.09
C SER A 249 9.11 7.92 5.54
N GLY A 250 9.50 6.67 5.80
CA GLY A 250 10.16 6.23 7.03
C GLY A 250 11.69 6.31 6.95
N GLY A 251 12.22 6.86 5.85
CA GLY A 251 13.62 6.83 5.47
C GLY A 251 13.94 5.69 4.51
N THR A 252 14.88 5.92 3.59
CA THR A 252 15.17 5.08 2.41
C THR A 252 15.28 3.58 2.71
N ALA A 253 15.96 3.19 3.77
CA ALA A 253 16.13 1.78 4.12
C ALA A 253 14.82 1.10 4.57
N MET A 254 13.96 1.81 5.31
CA MET A 254 12.64 1.31 5.73
C MET A 254 11.69 1.25 4.54
N ASP A 255 11.68 2.29 3.70
CA ASP A 255 10.83 2.39 2.51
C ASP A 255 11.14 1.29 1.48
N ALA A 256 12.43 1.10 1.16
CA ALA A 256 12.88 0.11 0.19
C ALA A 256 12.68 -1.34 0.69
N ALA A 257 13.04 -1.63 1.95
CA ALA A 257 13.01 -3.00 2.45
C ALA A 257 11.65 -3.42 3.06
N VAL A 258 10.97 -2.53 3.78
CA VAL A 258 9.73 -2.84 4.51
C VAL A 258 8.51 -2.25 3.80
N GLY A 259 8.57 -0.99 3.38
CA GLY A 259 7.48 -0.31 2.68
C GLY A 259 7.10 -1.01 1.36
N SER A 260 8.10 -1.31 0.53
CA SER A 260 7.91 -2.01 -0.75
C SER A 260 7.56 -3.50 -0.59
N VAL A 261 7.72 -4.08 0.62
CA VAL A 261 7.41 -5.48 0.90
C VAL A 261 6.03 -5.66 1.54
N LEU A 262 5.64 -4.78 2.46
CA LEU A 262 4.34 -4.80 3.12
C LEU A 262 3.25 -4.09 2.29
N GLY A 263 3.61 -3.03 1.56
CA GLY A 263 2.66 -2.22 0.80
C GLY A 263 2.31 -2.76 -0.59
N ARG A 264 2.97 -3.83 -1.07
CA ARG A 264 2.76 -4.34 -2.44
C ARG A 264 1.39 -4.97 -2.71
N ASP A 265 0.67 -5.35 -1.66
CA ASP A 265 -0.70 -5.86 -1.69
C ASP A 265 -1.63 -4.83 -1.05
N TYR A 266 -2.81 -4.61 -1.64
CA TYR A 266 -3.79 -3.62 -1.14
C TYR A 266 -4.11 -3.81 0.36
N ASP A 267 -3.91 -2.76 1.17
CA ASP A 267 -4.37 -2.75 2.57
C ASP A 267 -5.35 -1.57 2.80
N PRO A 268 -6.66 -1.83 3.01
CA PRO A 268 -7.65 -0.79 3.23
C PRO A 268 -7.42 0.01 4.53
N ARG A 269 -6.59 -0.48 5.45
CA ARG A 269 -6.26 0.19 6.72
C ARG A 269 -5.13 1.20 6.58
N PHE A 270 -4.40 1.22 5.46
CA PHE A 270 -3.25 2.09 5.30
C PHE A 270 -3.70 3.57 5.46
N PRO A 271 -3.15 4.34 6.43
CA PRO A 271 -3.65 5.66 6.81
C PRO A 271 -3.19 6.76 5.84
N MET A 272 -3.37 6.53 4.55
CA MET A 272 -3.12 7.53 3.51
C MET A 272 -4.33 8.46 3.40
N LEU A 273 -4.09 9.75 3.53
CA LEU A 273 -4.97 10.77 3.01
C LEU A 273 -4.09 11.76 2.23
N LEU A 274 -4.53 12.25 1.09
CA LEU A 274 -3.76 13.20 0.30
C LEU A 274 -3.81 14.61 0.93
N ARG A 275 -2.67 15.31 0.97
CA ARG A 275 -2.69 16.77 1.09
C ARG A 275 -2.77 17.33 -0.32
N VAL A 276 -3.71 18.24 -0.58
CA VAL A 276 -3.84 18.91 -1.88
C VAL A 276 -3.35 20.35 -1.76
N ALA A 277 -2.88 20.93 -2.86
CA ALA A 277 -2.64 22.38 -2.87
C ALA A 277 -3.98 23.12 -2.92
N THR A 278 -4.09 24.24 -2.21
CA THR A 278 -5.23 25.14 -2.36
C THR A 278 -5.21 25.79 -3.75
N ASN A 279 -6.39 25.94 -4.37
CA ASN A 279 -6.58 26.50 -5.71
C ASN A 279 -6.01 25.67 -6.90
N GLN A 280 -6.21 24.35 -6.89
CA GLN A 280 -6.00 23.52 -8.09
C GLN A 280 -7.03 23.87 -9.19
N THR A 281 -6.55 24.32 -10.35
CA THR A 281 -7.35 24.56 -11.56
C THR A 281 -7.23 23.44 -12.60
N ALA A 282 -6.57 22.34 -12.25
CA ALA A 282 -6.39 21.18 -13.11
C ALA A 282 -7.72 20.47 -13.37
N SER A 283 -7.86 19.89 -14.58
CA SER A 283 -9.05 19.15 -15.02
C SER A 283 -8.97 17.64 -14.79
N GLN A 284 -7.82 17.14 -14.34
CA GLN A 284 -7.55 15.72 -14.08
C GLN A 284 -7.00 15.52 -12.67
N PHE A 285 -7.21 14.34 -12.10
CA PHE A 285 -6.46 13.85 -10.94
C PHE A 285 -5.53 12.71 -11.35
N ASN A 286 -4.23 12.97 -11.34
CA ASN A 286 -3.22 12.00 -11.76
C ASN A 286 -2.27 11.67 -10.59
N LEU A 287 -1.96 10.38 -10.44
CA LEU A 287 -1.04 9.84 -9.45
C LEU A 287 0.12 9.16 -10.20
N ILE A 288 1.34 9.63 -10.00
CA ILE A 288 2.55 9.07 -10.64
C ILE A 288 3.46 8.61 -9.53
N GLY A 289 3.89 7.36 -9.52
CA GLY A 289 4.86 6.88 -8.54
C GLY A 289 6.00 6.07 -9.14
N TYR A 290 7.18 6.22 -8.56
CA TYR A 290 8.42 5.57 -8.97
C TYR A 290 8.99 4.74 -7.83
N SER A 291 9.42 3.50 -8.09
CA SER A 291 9.96 2.59 -7.07
C SER A 291 8.97 2.46 -5.88
N TYR A 292 9.42 2.57 -4.63
CA TYR A 292 8.55 2.65 -3.44
C TYR A 292 7.38 3.64 -3.58
N GLY A 293 7.58 4.78 -4.23
CA GLY A 293 6.52 5.77 -4.45
C GLY A 293 5.37 5.25 -5.31
N SER A 294 5.60 4.29 -6.21
CA SER A 294 4.53 3.62 -6.97
C SER A 294 3.63 2.79 -6.07
N VAL A 295 4.18 2.20 -5.02
CA VAL A 295 3.43 1.42 -4.01
C VAL A 295 2.49 2.35 -3.24
N VAL A 296 2.99 3.51 -2.81
CA VAL A 296 2.19 4.54 -2.13
C VAL A 296 1.12 5.12 -3.05
N ALA A 297 1.46 5.44 -4.30
CA ALA A 297 0.52 5.95 -5.30
C ALA A 297 -0.58 4.93 -5.63
N ALA A 298 -0.24 3.64 -5.78
CA ALA A 298 -1.17 2.55 -6.01
C ALA A 298 -2.15 2.36 -4.85
N GLN A 299 -1.63 2.31 -3.61
CA GLN A 299 -2.45 2.22 -2.40
C GLN A 299 -3.41 3.41 -2.29
N LEU A 300 -2.92 4.62 -2.55
CA LEU A 300 -3.74 5.84 -2.53
C LEU A 300 -4.83 5.79 -3.60
N ALA A 301 -4.48 5.46 -4.84
CA ALA A 301 -5.42 5.34 -5.95
C ALA A 301 -6.54 4.35 -5.63
N ALA A 302 -6.20 3.14 -5.16
CA ALA A 302 -7.19 2.13 -4.80
C ALA A 302 -8.11 2.58 -3.66
N LYS A 303 -7.57 3.25 -2.63
CA LYS A 303 -8.37 3.77 -1.51
C LYS A 303 -9.33 4.87 -1.95
N TYR A 304 -8.86 5.80 -2.78
CA TYR A 304 -9.64 6.96 -3.22
C TYR A 304 -10.70 6.59 -4.27
N ALA A 305 -10.33 5.79 -5.26
CA ALA A 305 -11.24 5.33 -6.31
C ALA A 305 -12.33 4.38 -5.77
N ARG A 306 -12.02 3.50 -4.81
CA ARG A 306 -13.05 2.67 -4.15
C ARG A 306 -14.03 3.45 -3.28
N GLN A 307 -13.83 4.76 -3.11
CA GLN A 307 -14.71 5.66 -2.37
C GLN A 307 -15.22 6.81 -3.27
N GLY A 308 -15.15 6.65 -4.60
CA GLY A 308 -15.79 7.53 -5.59
C GLY A 308 -14.93 8.70 -6.08
N THR A 309 -13.65 8.79 -5.71
CA THR A 309 -12.73 9.76 -6.33
C THR A 309 -12.23 9.21 -7.66
N VAL A 310 -12.56 9.89 -8.75
CA VAL A 310 -12.04 9.54 -10.08
C VAL A 310 -10.55 9.86 -10.15
N VAL A 311 -9.74 8.84 -10.47
CA VAL A 311 -8.31 8.95 -10.80
C VAL A 311 -8.18 8.82 -12.32
N ASP A 312 -7.76 9.88 -13.01
CA ASP A 312 -7.61 9.89 -14.46
C ASP A 312 -6.46 9.01 -14.94
N HIS A 313 -5.30 9.13 -14.28
CA HIS A 313 -4.13 8.30 -14.55
C HIS A 313 -3.47 7.86 -13.24
N LEU A 314 -3.29 6.55 -13.09
CA LEU A 314 -2.31 5.97 -12.17
C LEU A 314 -1.12 5.51 -12.99
N VAL A 315 0.05 6.10 -12.76
CA VAL A 315 1.31 5.72 -13.43
C VAL A 315 2.25 5.05 -12.44
N LEU A 316 2.71 3.86 -12.81
CA LEU A 316 3.53 2.97 -12.01
C LEU A 316 4.87 2.74 -12.71
N ILE A 317 5.94 3.37 -12.21
CA ILE A 317 7.27 3.35 -12.83
C ILE A 317 8.20 2.47 -11.98
N GLY A 318 8.77 1.41 -12.56
CA GLY A 318 9.63 0.44 -11.85
C GLY A 318 8.98 -0.06 -10.56
N SER A 319 7.80 -0.68 -10.67
CA SER A 319 6.82 -0.72 -9.58
C SER A 319 6.74 -2.08 -8.86
N PRO A 320 7.19 -2.24 -7.61
CA PRO A 320 7.25 -3.55 -6.93
C PRO A 320 5.90 -4.06 -6.37
N ILE A 321 4.76 -3.65 -6.95
CA ILE A 321 3.42 -4.10 -6.54
C ILE A 321 3.13 -5.54 -7.02
N SER A 322 2.31 -6.27 -6.28
CA SER A 322 1.96 -7.66 -6.61
C SER A 322 1.02 -7.76 -7.83
N GLN A 323 1.04 -8.91 -8.51
CA GLN A 323 0.14 -9.19 -9.62
C GLN A 323 -1.35 -9.08 -9.23
N SER A 324 -1.69 -9.53 -8.02
CA SER A 324 -3.04 -9.40 -7.46
C SER A 324 -3.45 -7.95 -7.26
N PHE A 325 -2.53 -7.08 -6.83
CA PHE A 325 -2.84 -5.67 -6.67
C PHE A 325 -2.91 -4.93 -8.01
N LEU A 326 -1.99 -5.21 -8.94
CA LEU A 326 -2.04 -4.67 -10.31
C LEU A 326 -3.35 -5.05 -11.03
N GLY A 327 -3.84 -6.29 -10.85
CA GLY A 327 -5.15 -6.72 -11.32
C GLY A 327 -6.28 -5.87 -10.71
N MET A 328 -6.34 -5.79 -9.38
CA MET A 328 -7.35 -4.99 -8.68
C MET A 328 -7.37 -3.52 -9.14
N LEU A 329 -6.21 -2.89 -9.36
CA LEU A 329 -6.11 -1.51 -9.81
C LEU A 329 -6.70 -1.29 -11.21
N ARG A 330 -6.58 -2.29 -12.09
CA ARG A 330 -7.16 -2.27 -13.44
C ARG A 330 -8.67 -2.56 -13.45
N ASP A 331 -9.18 -3.23 -12.42
CA ASP A 331 -10.60 -3.57 -12.26
C ASP A 331 -11.43 -2.46 -11.58
N ILE A 332 -10.80 -1.47 -10.93
CA ILE A 332 -11.51 -0.35 -10.31
C ILE A 332 -11.90 0.68 -11.38
N THR A 333 -13.19 0.78 -11.69
CA THR A 333 -13.73 1.65 -12.75
C THR A 333 -13.41 3.14 -12.61
N ASP A 334 -13.26 3.62 -11.37
CA ASP A 334 -12.92 5.02 -11.09
C ASP A 334 -11.42 5.32 -11.28
N ILE A 335 -10.57 4.31 -11.51
CA ILE A 335 -9.21 4.49 -12.04
C ILE A 335 -9.28 4.36 -13.57
N ARG A 336 -9.44 5.49 -14.26
CA ARG A 336 -9.71 5.53 -15.72
C ARG A 336 -8.60 4.89 -16.55
N LYS A 337 -7.34 5.00 -16.10
CA LYS A 337 -6.18 4.43 -16.81
C LYS A 337 -5.04 4.09 -15.85
N VAL A 338 -4.62 2.83 -15.86
CA VAL A 338 -3.37 2.38 -15.23
C VAL A 338 -2.29 2.29 -16.31
N VAL A 339 -1.22 3.06 -16.16
CA VAL A 339 -0.03 3.05 -17.02
C VAL A 339 1.09 2.38 -16.23
N VAL A 340 1.70 1.35 -16.80
CA VAL A 340 2.89 0.69 -16.26
C VAL A 340 4.08 1.08 -17.14
N ILE A 341 5.17 1.48 -16.51
CA ILE A 341 6.45 1.80 -17.16
C ILE A 341 7.53 1.00 -16.41
N ASP A 342 7.78 -0.21 -16.88
CA ASP A 342 8.92 -1.00 -16.43
C ASP A 342 10.19 -0.47 -17.14
N ILE A 343 11.35 -0.53 -16.48
CA ILE A 343 12.61 0.07 -16.99
C ILE A 343 13.64 -1.04 -17.36
N ASP A 344 13.11 -2.17 -17.84
CA ASP A 344 13.87 -3.38 -18.17
C ASP A 344 14.89 -3.15 -19.29
N GLU A 345 14.58 -2.28 -20.27
CA GLU A 345 15.52 -1.86 -21.32
C GLU A 345 16.76 -1.11 -20.81
N HIS A 346 16.79 -0.72 -19.53
CA HIS A 346 17.95 -0.13 -18.87
C HIS A 346 18.50 -0.99 -17.72
N GLY A 347 18.00 -2.23 -17.60
CA GLY A 347 18.45 -3.21 -16.61
C GLY A 347 17.76 -3.12 -15.25
N ASP A 348 16.62 -2.44 -15.13
CA ASP A 348 15.81 -2.50 -13.91
C ASP A 348 15.15 -3.89 -13.77
N PRO A 349 15.42 -4.65 -12.69
CA PRO A 349 14.75 -5.92 -12.46
C PRO A 349 13.34 -5.78 -11.85
N ILE A 350 12.88 -4.56 -11.54
CA ILE A 350 11.63 -4.29 -10.85
C ILE A 350 10.52 -3.95 -11.85
N TYR A 351 9.47 -4.76 -11.84
CA TYR A 351 8.32 -4.61 -12.74
C TYR A 351 6.98 -4.77 -12.03
N ALA A 352 5.95 -4.10 -12.56
CA ALA A 352 4.61 -4.18 -11.99
C ALA A 352 4.02 -5.59 -12.12
N GLY A 353 3.70 -6.21 -10.99
CA GLY A 353 3.18 -7.57 -10.92
C GLY A 353 4.16 -8.60 -10.38
N MET A 354 5.43 -8.23 -10.14
CA MET A 354 6.45 -9.16 -9.62
C MET A 354 6.04 -9.80 -8.28
N SER A 355 6.49 -11.03 -8.06
CA SER A 355 6.32 -11.71 -6.78
C SER A 355 7.23 -11.12 -5.71
N VAL A 356 6.89 -11.39 -4.44
CA VAL A 356 7.76 -11.07 -3.31
C VAL A 356 9.11 -11.79 -3.37
N ILE A 357 9.14 -13.00 -3.94
CA ILE A 357 10.37 -13.79 -4.09
C ILE A 357 11.29 -13.15 -5.14
N GLU A 358 10.74 -12.69 -6.26
CA GLU A 358 11.50 -11.96 -7.28
C GLU A 358 12.07 -10.66 -6.68
N LEU A 359 11.27 -9.75 -6.13
CA LEU A 359 11.80 -8.48 -5.55
C LEU A 359 12.94 -8.73 -4.56
N PHE A 360 12.78 -9.77 -3.75
CA PHE A 360 13.73 -10.17 -2.74
C PHE A 360 15.06 -10.69 -3.32
N MET A 361 15.02 -11.48 -4.39
CA MET A 361 16.21 -12.03 -5.05
C MET A 361 17.02 -10.93 -5.76
N GLU A 362 16.35 -9.85 -6.17
CA GLU A 362 16.93 -8.72 -6.88
C GLU A 362 17.56 -7.67 -5.95
N LEU A 363 17.34 -7.74 -4.63
CA LEU A 363 17.94 -6.81 -3.66
C LEU A 363 19.47 -6.63 -3.77
N PRO A 364 20.28 -7.69 -4.04
CA PRO A 364 21.72 -7.52 -4.27
C PRO A 364 22.04 -6.80 -5.58
N LEU A 365 21.26 -7.03 -6.64
CA LEU A 365 21.42 -6.33 -7.92
C LEU A 365 21.09 -4.85 -7.76
N LEU A 366 19.95 -4.52 -7.12
CA LEU A 366 19.59 -3.14 -6.77
C LEU A 366 20.69 -2.44 -5.96
N ALA A 367 21.24 -3.11 -4.94
CA ALA A 367 22.34 -2.54 -4.14
C ALA A 367 23.61 -2.29 -4.96
N SER A 368 23.86 -3.06 -6.01
CA SER A 368 24.99 -2.84 -6.94
C SER A 368 24.73 -1.76 -7.99
N GLN A 369 23.47 -1.52 -8.37
CA GLN A 369 23.07 -0.49 -9.35
C GLN A 369 22.98 0.92 -8.75
N MET A 370 22.71 1.02 -7.44
CA MET A 370 22.48 2.28 -6.75
C MET A 370 23.63 3.30 -6.82
N PRO A 371 24.92 2.93 -6.69
CA PRO A 371 26.03 3.90 -6.72
C PRO A 371 26.16 4.65 -8.06
N ASP A 372 25.90 3.95 -9.17
CA ASP A 372 26.15 4.42 -10.54
C ASP A 372 24.86 4.85 -11.27
N SER A 373 23.73 4.94 -10.55
CA SER A 373 22.41 5.31 -11.09
C SER A 373 21.95 4.47 -12.30
N GLU A 374 22.27 3.17 -12.27
CA GLU A 374 21.91 2.18 -13.29
C GLU A 374 20.58 1.48 -12.99
N GLY A 375 20.02 0.76 -13.96
CA GLY A 375 18.82 -0.07 -13.82
C GLY A 375 17.68 0.64 -13.10
N HIS A 376 17.32 0.14 -11.91
CA HIS A 376 16.24 0.70 -11.10
C HIS A 376 16.43 2.17 -10.70
N PHE A 377 17.66 2.69 -10.77
CA PHE A 377 18.01 4.07 -10.43
C PHE A 377 18.19 4.96 -11.66
N TYR A 378 17.83 4.49 -12.86
CA TYR A 378 18.02 5.18 -14.14
C TYR A 378 17.53 6.64 -14.16
N TYR A 379 16.37 6.93 -13.55
CA TYR A 379 15.82 8.29 -13.46
C TYR A 379 16.33 9.10 -12.26
N ALA A 380 17.08 8.47 -11.34
CA ALA A 380 17.66 9.11 -10.15
C ALA A 380 18.99 9.83 -10.44
N GLU A 381 19.64 9.52 -11.57
CA GLU A 381 20.88 10.12 -12.07
C GLU A 381 20.87 11.67 -11.95
N PRO A 382 21.71 12.29 -11.09
CA PRO A 382 21.68 13.73 -10.85
C PRO A 382 22.25 14.59 -11.99
N ALA A 383 23.08 14.04 -12.88
CA ALA A 383 23.72 14.78 -13.96
C ALA A 383 22.77 15.09 -15.14
N GLU A 384 23.29 15.83 -16.13
CA GLU A 384 22.52 16.30 -17.29
C GLU A 384 21.94 15.16 -18.14
N VAL A 385 22.64 14.02 -18.21
CA VAL A 385 22.08 12.81 -18.86
C VAL A 385 20.80 12.35 -18.16
N GLY A 386 20.71 12.49 -16.84
CA GLY A 386 19.48 12.27 -16.07
C GLY A 386 18.38 13.28 -16.37
N ASN A 387 18.72 14.56 -16.60
CA ASN A 387 17.74 15.57 -17.01
C ASN A 387 17.10 15.21 -18.36
N GLU A 388 17.91 14.77 -19.33
CA GLU A 388 17.44 14.30 -20.63
C GLU A 388 16.57 13.03 -20.53
N ARG A 389 16.92 12.08 -19.67
CA ARG A 389 16.08 10.90 -19.35
C ARG A 389 14.71 11.33 -18.81
N ARG A 390 14.69 12.24 -17.84
CA ARG A 390 13.46 12.77 -17.21
C ARG A 390 12.59 13.57 -18.19
N ARG A 391 13.19 14.32 -19.11
CA ARG A 391 12.49 15.03 -20.20
C ARG A 391 11.74 14.07 -21.13
N LYS A 392 12.40 13.00 -21.59
CA LYS A 392 11.76 11.97 -22.43
C LYS A 392 10.59 11.29 -21.73
N LEU A 393 10.76 10.93 -20.46
CA LEU A 393 9.69 10.37 -19.64
C LEU A 393 8.52 11.35 -19.51
N ALA A 394 8.78 12.63 -19.22
CA ALA A 394 7.74 13.66 -19.14
C ALA A 394 6.95 13.83 -20.45
N GLU A 395 7.63 13.80 -21.59
CA GLU A 395 7.00 13.83 -22.92
C GLU A 395 6.15 12.58 -23.19
N GLU A 396 6.55 11.41 -22.69
CA GLU A 396 5.75 10.19 -22.74
C GLU A 396 4.52 10.24 -21.84
N LEU A 397 4.65 10.72 -20.60
CA LEU A 397 3.54 10.93 -19.68
C LEU A 397 2.48 11.87 -20.30
N TYR A 398 2.93 12.95 -20.94
CA TYR A 398 2.05 13.84 -21.70
C TYR A 398 1.42 13.12 -22.90
N ARG A 399 2.17 12.31 -23.65
CA ARG A 399 1.69 11.52 -24.80
C ARG A 399 0.58 10.53 -24.41
N VAL A 400 0.67 9.90 -23.23
CA VAL A 400 -0.33 8.93 -22.76
C VAL A 400 -1.58 9.56 -22.13
N GLY A 401 -1.58 10.87 -21.86
CA GLY A 401 -2.78 11.63 -21.50
C GLY A 401 -2.72 12.47 -20.22
N VAL A 402 -1.60 12.45 -19.49
CA VAL A 402 -1.42 13.16 -18.20
C VAL A 402 -1.28 14.69 -18.41
N ARG A 403 -1.90 15.53 -17.58
CA ARG A 403 -1.94 17.01 -17.70
C ARG A 403 -1.79 17.75 -16.36
#